data_AF-A0AAU4E6E0-F1
#
_entry.id   AF-A0AAU4E6E0-F1
#
_cell.length_a   1.000
_cell.length_b   1.000
_cell.length_c   1.000
_cell.angle_alpha   90.00
_cell.angle_beta   90.00
_cell.angle_gamma   90.00
#
_symmetry.space_group_name_H-M   'P 1'
#
loop_
_entity.id
_entity.type
_entity.pdbx_description
1 polymer ?
#
loop_
_entity_poly.entity_id
_entity_poly.type
_entity_poly.pdbx_seq_one_letter_code
_entity_poly.pdbx_strand_id
1 'polypeptide(L)'
;MFEQEVARLDAVLEPIANAPYDGGPFEVVLPPGAREVLRALLDHYATGGDAARAEVRALFERYPSFRWAVSLPDADFRTRLLHISACDQGADPRDELLALNALCAAALADGVDVRPVLREVAALSSPVDKYGMGSTRDFLLRRAD
;
A
#
# COMPACT_ATOMS: atom_id res chain seq x y z
N MET A 1 6.32 5.31 16.49
CA MET A 1 7.71 5.73 16.15
C MET A 1 7.79 6.36 14.76
N PHE A 2 7.07 5.81 13.77
CA PHE A 2 7.10 6.28 12.39
C PHE A 2 6.37 7.61 12.13
N GLU A 3 5.43 7.98 12.99
CA GLU A 3 4.52 9.12 12.76
C GLU A 3 5.24 10.43 12.43
N GLN A 4 6.33 10.76 13.14
CA GLN A 4 7.06 12.02 12.88
C GLN A 4 7.70 12.05 11.47
N GLU A 5 8.29 10.94 11.03
CA GLU A 5 8.88 10.84 9.69
C GLU A 5 7.81 10.82 8.60
N VAL A 6 6.72 10.07 8.81
CA VAL A 6 5.60 10.03 7.86
C VAL A 6 4.96 11.42 7.73
N ALA A 7 4.72 12.11 8.84
CA ALA A 7 4.17 13.47 8.84
C ALA A 7 5.10 14.46 8.12
N ARG A 8 6.42 14.35 8.34
CA ARG A 8 7.41 15.19 7.65
C ARG A 8 7.38 14.95 6.14
N LEU A 9 7.35 13.70 5.71
CA LEU A 9 7.30 13.35 4.29
C LEU A 9 5.98 13.78 3.65
N ASP A 10 4.86 13.53 4.33
CA ASP A 10 3.52 13.95 3.90
C ASP A 10 3.45 15.46 3.67
N ALA A 11 3.96 16.26 4.61
CA ALA A 11 4.00 17.72 4.47
C ALA A 11 4.84 18.21 3.29
N VAL A 12 5.92 17.49 2.93
CA VAL A 12 6.73 17.82 1.74
C VAL A 12 6.01 17.43 0.44
N LEU A 13 5.22 16.34 0.48
CA LEU A 13 4.51 15.80 -0.67
C LEU A 13 3.16 16.49 -0.92
N GLU A 14 2.55 17.09 0.11
CA GLU A 14 1.23 17.71 0.05
C GLU A 14 1.06 18.71 -1.10
N PRO A 15 1.99 19.66 -1.35
CA PRO A 15 1.83 20.62 -2.44
C PRO A 15 1.84 19.96 -3.82
N ILE A 16 2.52 18.82 -3.95
CA ILE A 16 2.60 18.04 -5.19
C ILE A 16 1.32 17.21 -5.37
N ALA A 17 0.86 16.57 -4.30
CA ALA A 17 -0.35 15.73 -4.31
C ALA A 17 -1.62 16.52 -4.64
N ASN A 18 -1.67 17.79 -4.23
CA ASN A 18 -2.83 18.66 -4.44
C ASN A 18 -2.65 19.66 -5.60
N ALA A 19 -1.53 19.60 -6.33
CA ALA A 19 -1.35 20.43 -7.51
C ALA A 19 -2.34 20.00 -8.63
N PRO A 20 -2.96 20.96 -9.34
CA PRO A 20 -3.74 20.63 -10.53
C PRO A 20 -2.87 19.90 -11.55
N TYR A 21 -3.36 18.79 -12.08
CA TYR A 21 -2.67 18.09 -13.17
C TYR A 21 -2.63 18.99 -14.41
N ASP A 22 -1.43 19.25 -14.93
CA ASP A 22 -1.17 20.17 -16.03
C ASP A 22 -1.10 19.49 -17.41
N GLY A 23 -1.31 18.16 -17.47
CA GLY A 23 -1.24 17.38 -18.70
C GLY A 23 0.18 16.92 -19.09
N GLY A 24 1.20 17.25 -18.29
CA GLY A 24 2.58 16.81 -18.50
C GLY A 24 2.87 15.40 -17.98
N PRO A 25 4.06 14.85 -18.26
CA PRO A 25 4.49 13.59 -17.66
C PRO A 25 4.51 13.72 -16.14
N PHE A 26 3.85 12.78 -15.46
CA PHE A 26 3.73 12.78 -14.02
C PHE A 26 4.90 12.03 -13.39
N GLU A 27 5.89 12.76 -12.87
CA GLU A 27 7.00 12.17 -12.10
C GLU A 27 7.12 12.85 -10.74
N VAL A 28 6.89 12.09 -9.67
CA VAL A 28 7.08 12.57 -8.30
C VAL A 28 8.50 12.28 -7.87
N VAL A 29 9.29 13.34 -7.70
CA VAL A 29 10.62 13.22 -7.08
C VAL A 29 10.43 13.02 -5.57
N LEU A 30 10.69 11.80 -5.11
CA LEU A 30 10.53 11.46 -3.69
C LEU A 30 11.61 12.14 -2.83
N PRO A 31 11.24 12.64 -1.63
CA PRO A 31 12.22 13.10 -0.67
C PRO A 31 13.21 11.97 -0.28
N PRO A 32 14.49 12.29 0.02
CA PRO A 32 15.44 11.31 0.50
C PRO A 32 14.91 10.55 1.73
N GLY A 33 15.11 9.23 1.75
CA GLY A 33 14.66 8.37 2.85
C GLY A 33 13.21 7.90 2.75
N ALA A 34 12.41 8.39 1.80
CA ALA A 34 10.98 8.05 1.74
C ALA A 34 10.73 6.55 1.52
N ARG A 35 11.52 5.92 0.65
CA ARG A 35 11.42 4.48 0.38
C ARG A 35 11.90 3.64 1.56
N GLU A 36 12.91 4.12 2.29
CA GLU A 36 13.44 3.50 3.50
C GLU A 36 12.39 3.52 4.63
N VAL A 37 11.69 4.64 4.81
CA VAL A 37 10.57 4.76 5.75
C VAL A 37 9.44 3.80 5.37
N LEU A 38 9.08 3.72 4.08
CA LEU A 38 8.05 2.78 3.62
C LEU A 38 8.46 1.32 3.88
N ARG A 39 9.70 0.92 3.58
CA ARG A 39 10.18 -0.45 3.89
C ARG A 39 10.08 -0.75 5.39
N ALA A 40 10.54 0.16 6.24
CA ALA A 40 10.48 -0.02 7.69
C ALA A 40 9.03 -0.12 8.21
N LEU A 41 8.09 0.63 7.64
CA LEU A 41 6.66 0.50 7.93
C LEU A 41 6.10 -0.87 7.54
N LEU A 42 6.46 -1.39 6.36
CA LEU A 42 5.98 -2.69 5.89
C LEU A 42 6.57 -3.85 6.70
N ASP A 43 7.84 -3.74 7.11
CA ASP A 43 8.46 -4.71 8.01
C ASP A 43 7.77 -4.71 9.38
N HIS A 44 7.45 -3.52 9.90
CA HIS A 44 6.69 -3.38 11.15
C HIS A 44 5.26 -3.94 11.03
N TYR A 45 4.58 -3.69 9.90
CA TYR A 45 3.26 -4.23 9.61
C TYR A 45 3.26 -5.77 9.55
N ALA A 46 4.27 -6.35 8.90
CA ALA A 46 4.39 -7.79 8.73
C ALA A 46 4.66 -8.50 10.07
N THR A 47 5.51 -7.92 10.93
CA THR A 47 6.05 -8.59 12.12
C THR A 47 5.38 -8.19 13.44
N GLY A 48 4.80 -6.99 13.54
CA GLY A 48 4.41 -6.36 14.80
C GLY A 48 3.04 -6.76 15.40
N GLY A 49 2.37 -7.78 14.85
CA GLY A 49 1.06 -8.21 15.32
C GLY A 49 -0.08 -7.23 14.97
N ASP A 50 -1.27 -7.46 15.52
CA ASP A 50 -2.47 -6.73 15.08
C ASP A 50 -2.49 -5.26 15.48
N ALA A 51 -1.87 -4.92 16.61
CA ALA A 51 -1.72 -3.53 17.06
C ALA A 51 -0.83 -2.72 16.10
N ALA A 52 0.34 -3.27 15.72
CA ALA A 52 1.22 -2.64 14.73
C ALA A 52 0.54 -2.49 13.37
N ARG A 53 -0.19 -3.53 12.92
CA ARG A 53 -0.96 -3.46 11.67
C ARG A 53 -2.02 -2.38 11.69
N ALA A 54 -2.70 -2.19 12.82
CA ALA A 54 -3.67 -1.12 12.99
C ALA A 54 -2.99 0.27 13.02
N GLU A 55 -1.84 0.40 13.69
CA GLU A 55 -1.05 1.65 13.70
C GLU A 55 -0.62 2.05 12.29
N VAL A 56 -0.05 1.13 11.52
CA VAL A 56 0.42 1.42 10.14
C VAL A 56 -0.76 1.80 9.22
N ARG A 57 -1.89 1.09 9.30
CA ARG A 57 -3.12 1.49 8.55
C ARG A 57 -3.57 2.90 8.93
N ALA A 58 -3.55 3.22 10.22
CA ALA A 58 -3.94 4.55 10.70
C ALA A 58 -2.98 5.65 10.22
N LEU A 59 -1.69 5.35 10.04
CA LEU A 59 -0.74 6.29 9.44
C LEU A 59 -1.06 6.56 7.96
N PHE A 60 -1.29 5.53 7.16
CA PHE A 60 -1.67 5.71 5.75
C PHE A 60 -3.00 6.45 5.57
N GLU A 61 -3.96 6.24 6.49
CA GLU A 61 -5.22 6.99 6.51
C GLU A 61 -5.01 8.48 6.86
N ARG A 62 -4.15 8.76 7.86
CA ARG A 62 -3.91 10.11 8.36
C ARG A 62 -3.05 10.97 7.42
N TYR A 63 -2.16 10.35 6.66
CA TYR A 63 -1.16 11.01 5.82
C TYR A 63 -1.36 10.63 4.34
N PRO A 64 -2.39 11.21 3.68
CA PRO A 64 -2.83 10.79 2.36
C PRO A 64 -1.83 11.14 1.25
N SER A 65 -1.03 12.20 1.40
CA SER A 65 -0.02 12.59 0.40
C SER A 65 1.17 11.65 0.42
N PHE A 66 1.59 11.19 1.61
CA PHE A 66 2.56 10.10 1.75
C PHE A 66 2.04 8.80 1.13
N ARG A 67 0.82 8.40 1.47
CA ARG A 67 0.16 7.19 0.91
C ARG A 67 0.11 7.23 -0.61
N TRP A 68 -0.24 8.38 -1.17
CA TRP A 68 -0.41 8.55 -2.60
C TRP A 68 0.93 8.53 -3.36
N ALA A 69 1.97 9.19 -2.84
CA ALA A 69 3.23 9.36 -3.57
C ALA A 69 4.21 8.20 -3.40
N VAL A 70 4.33 7.66 -2.18
CA VAL A 70 5.48 6.80 -1.82
C VAL A 70 5.18 5.36 -2.18
N SER A 71 5.96 4.78 -3.09
CA SER A 71 5.82 3.39 -3.53
C SER A 71 7.18 2.69 -3.69
N LEU A 72 7.14 1.36 -3.81
CA LEU A 72 8.30 0.48 -4.03
C LEU A 72 8.11 -0.31 -5.34
N PRO A 73 8.22 0.32 -6.52
CA PRO A 73 7.95 -0.35 -7.80
C PRO A 73 8.89 -1.53 -8.07
N ASP A 74 10.13 -1.44 -7.59
CA ASP A 74 11.18 -2.46 -7.79
C ASP A 74 11.19 -3.55 -6.71
N ALA A 75 10.24 -3.52 -5.77
CA ALA A 75 10.16 -4.53 -4.72
C ALA A 75 9.49 -5.82 -5.23
N ASP A 76 9.74 -6.93 -4.53
CA ASP A 76 9.15 -8.21 -4.84
C ASP A 76 7.61 -8.20 -4.69
N PHE A 77 6.97 -9.22 -5.29
CA PHE A 77 5.50 -9.36 -5.28
C PHE A 77 4.92 -9.26 -3.87
N ARG A 78 5.57 -9.93 -2.90
CA ARG A 78 5.11 -9.97 -1.51
C ARG A 78 5.14 -8.59 -0.86
N THR A 79 6.24 -7.84 -1.00
CA THR A 79 6.39 -6.50 -0.43
C THR A 79 5.39 -5.53 -1.04
N ARG A 80 5.20 -5.59 -2.36
CA ARG A 80 4.18 -4.78 -3.06
C ARG A 80 2.76 -5.14 -2.59
N LEU A 81 2.49 -6.42 -2.33
CA LEU A 81 1.21 -6.86 -1.80
C LEU A 81 0.97 -6.43 -0.35
N LEU A 82 2.02 -6.45 0.50
CA LEU A 82 1.95 -5.88 1.85
C LEU A 82 1.62 -4.39 1.81
N HIS A 83 2.17 -3.65 0.85
CA HIS A 83 1.86 -2.23 0.68
C HIS A 83 0.37 -2.00 0.39
N ILE A 84 -0.19 -2.72 -0.59
CA ILE A 84 -1.64 -2.72 -0.88
C ILE A 84 -2.46 -3.05 0.38
N SER A 85 -2.04 -4.10 1.11
CA SER A 85 -2.69 -4.54 2.34
C SER A 85 -2.64 -3.50 3.47
N ALA A 86 -1.59 -2.70 3.53
CA ALA A 86 -1.38 -1.67 4.55
C ALA A 86 -2.12 -0.36 4.22
N CYS A 87 -2.26 -0.02 2.93
CA CYS A 87 -3.10 1.08 2.47
C CYS A 87 -4.58 0.85 2.73
N ASP A 88 -5.00 -0.42 2.77
CA ASP A 88 -6.31 -0.87 3.24
C ASP A 88 -7.48 -0.14 2.56
N GLN A 89 -7.59 -0.33 1.25
CA GLN A 89 -8.63 0.23 0.36
C GLN A 89 -8.48 1.71 -0.02
N GLY A 90 -7.44 2.39 0.47
CA GLY A 90 -7.10 3.73 -0.02
C GLY A 90 -8.23 4.75 0.14
N ALA A 91 -8.33 5.71 -0.78
CA ALA A 91 -9.50 6.61 -0.89
C ALA A 91 -10.60 6.04 -1.80
N ASP A 92 -10.20 5.22 -2.78
CA ASP A 92 -11.10 4.51 -3.68
C ASP A 92 -10.69 3.03 -3.77
N PRO A 93 -11.50 2.10 -3.25
CA PRO A 93 -11.23 0.66 -3.32
C PRO A 93 -11.14 0.13 -4.76
N ARG A 94 -11.68 0.83 -5.76
CA ARG A 94 -11.57 0.43 -7.18
C ARG A 94 -10.15 0.59 -7.70
N ASP A 95 -9.45 1.66 -7.31
CA ASP A 95 -8.05 1.86 -7.68
C ASP A 95 -7.18 0.76 -7.06
N GLU A 96 -7.48 0.40 -5.81
CA GLU A 96 -6.78 -0.67 -5.10
C GLU A 96 -6.98 -2.04 -5.79
N LEU A 97 -8.20 -2.32 -6.24
CA LEU A 97 -8.51 -3.54 -7.00
C LEU A 97 -7.78 -3.58 -8.35
N LEU A 98 -7.67 -2.45 -9.04
CA LEU A 98 -6.91 -2.33 -10.29
C LEU A 98 -5.42 -2.54 -10.05
N ALA A 99 -4.85 -1.91 -9.02
CA ALA A 99 -3.45 -2.08 -8.63
C ALA A 99 -3.13 -3.55 -8.28
N LEU A 100 -4.01 -4.19 -7.51
CA LEU A 100 -3.88 -5.60 -7.15
C LEU A 100 -3.95 -6.52 -8.38
N ASN A 101 -4.86 -6.25 -9.32
CA ASN A 101 -4.95 -7.03 -10.57
C ASN A 101 -3.69 -6.89 -11.41
N ALA A 102 -3.18 -5.67 -11.59
CA ALA A 102 -1.96 -5.42 -12.33
C ALA A 102 -0.74 -6.10 -11.68
N LEU A 103 -0.66 -6.06 -10.35
CA LEU A 103 0.40 -6.71 -9.59
C LEU A 103 0.37 -8.24 -9.75
N CYS A 104 -0.80 -8.87 -9.62
CA CYS A 104 -0.95 -10.31 -9.83
C CYS A 104 -0.63 -10.72 -11.27
N ALA A 105 -1.08 -9.95 -12.26
CA ALA A 105 -0.80 -10.24 -13.67
C ALA A 105 0.70 -10.19 -13.98
N ALA A 106 1.40 -9.17 -13.46
CA ALA A 106 2.85 -9.06 -13.61
C ALA A 106 3.58 -10.25 -12.96
N ALA A 107 3.24 -10.60 -11.72
CA ALA A 107 3.86 -11.71 -11.00
C ALA A 107 3.64 -13.06 -11.70
N LEU A 108 2.44 -13.31 -12.23
CA LEU A 108 2.15 -14.51 -13.01
C LEU A 108 2.95 -14.55 -14.32
N ALA A 109 3.11 -13.41 -15.01
CA ALA A 109 3.92 -13.31 -16.22
C ALA A 109 5.40 -13.64 -15.94
N ASP A 110 5.88 -13.32 -14.73
CA ASP A 110 7.22 -13.63 -14.25
C ASP A 110 7.34 -15.05 -13.66
N GLY A 111 6.28 -15.87 -13.72
CA GLY A 111 6.27 -17.25 -13.25
C GLY A 111 6.18 -17.42 -11.72
N VAL A 112 5.79 -16.37 -10.99
CA VAL A 112 5.59 -16.43 -9.54
C VAL A 112 4.29 -17.17 -9.22
N ASP A 113 4.35 -18.14 -8.30
CA ASP A 113 3.14 -18.71 -7.69
C ASP A 113 2.54 -17.71 -6.69
N VAL A 114 1.54 -16.95 -7.16
CA VAL A 114 0.92 -15.87 -6.39
C VAL A 114 0.02 -16.36 -5.26
N ARG A 115 -0.56 -17.57 -5.38
CA ARG A 115 -1.58 -18.07 -4.46
C ARG A 115 -1.13 -18.17 -2.99
N PRO A 116 0.03 -18.77 -2.66
CA PRO A 116 0.49 -18.85 -1.27
C PRO A 116 0.74 -17.45 -0.68
N VAL A 117 1.31 -16.54 -1.46
CA VAL A 117 1.62 -15.17 -1.02
C VAL A 117 0.32 -14.37 -0.80
N LEU A 118 -0.68 -14.54 -1.66
CA LEU A 118 -2.01 -13.93 -1.48
C LEU A 118 -2.67 -14.40 -0.18
N ARG A 119 -2.63 -15.70 0.13
CA ARG A 119 -3.18 -16.25 1.38
C ARG A 119 -2.42 -15.75 2.60
N GLU A 120 -1.09 -15.69 2.52
CA GLU A 120 -0.24 -15.16 3.58
C GLU A 120 -0.62 -13.71 3.91
N VAL A 121 -0.64 -12.83 2.90
CA VAL A 121 -0.94 -11.42 3.12
C VAL A 121 -2.39 -11.22 3.55
N ALA A 122 -3.34 -11.98 3.02
CA ALA A 122 -4.74 -11.93 3.45
C ALA A 122 -4.92 -12.18 4.96
N ALA A 123 -4.10 -13.05 5.56
CA ALA A 123 -4.12 -13.28 7.00
C ALA A 123 -3.70 -12.05 7.82
N LEU A 124 -2.89 -11.16 7.23
CA LEU A 124 -2.44 -9.90 7.82
C LEU A 124 -3.39 -8.73 7.53
N SER A 125 -4.18 -8.83 6.46
CA SER A 125 -5.08 -7.78 6.00
C SER A 125 -6.27 -7.55 6.92
N SER A 126 -6.76 -6.32 6.88
CA SER A 126 -7.99 -5.91 7.56
C SER A 126 -9.19 -6.70 7.04
N PRO A 127 -10.07 -7.21 7.93
CA PRO A 127 -11.36 -7.77 7.56
C PRO A 127 -12.48 -6.71 7.48
N VAL A 128 -12.17 -5.43 7.63
CA VAL A 128 -13.16 -4.35 7.63
C VAL A 128 -13.58 -4.01 6.20
N ASP A 129 -14.88 -4.05 5.94
CA ASP A 129 -15.47 -3.58 4.68
C ASP A 129 -15.84 -2.10 4.81
N LYS A 130 -14.92 -1.20 4.43
CA LYS A 130 -15.10 0.25 4.62
C LYS A 130 -16.14 0.84 3.66
N TYR A 131 -16.34 0.21 2.50
CA TYR A 131 -17.07 0.78 1.37
C TYR A 131 -18.20 -0.11 0.83
N GLY A 132 -18.52 -1.23 1.50
CA GLY A 132 -19.59 -2.15 1.09
C GLY A 132 -19.25 -3.02 -0.12
N MET A 133 -17.97 -3.22 -0.42
CA MET A 133 -17.50 -4.04 -1.56
C MET A 133 -16.75 -5.31 -1.12
N GLY A 134 -16.65 -5.53 0.19
CA GLY A 134 -15.79 -6.51 0.83
C GLY A 134 -14.49 -5.87 1.34
N SER A 135 -13.82 -6.56 2.24
CA SER A 135 -12.58 -6.10 2.88
C SER A 135 -11.33 -6.34 2.02
N THR A 136 -10.20 -5.71 2.38
CA THR A 136 -8.89 -6.01 1.78
C THR A 136 -8.55 -7.49 1.88
N ARG A 137 -8.86 -8.13 3.02
CA ARG A 137 -8.74 -9.58 3.18
C ARG A 137 -9.57 -10.35 2.14
N ASP A 138 -10.83 -9.98 1.94
CA ASP A 138 -11.71 -10.66 0.99
C ASP A 138 -11.23 -10.50 -0.45
N PHE A 139 -10.67 -9.34 -0.80
CA PHE A 139 -10.10 -9.09 -2.12
C PHE A 139 -8.91 -10.00 -2.44
N LEU A 140 -8.06 -10.26 -1.44
CA LEU A 140 -6.89 -11.11 -1.59
C LEU A 140 -7.29 -12.60 -1.63
N LEU A 141 -8.18 -13.04 -0.73
CA LEU A 141 -8.65 -14.43 -0.70
C LEU A 141 -9.35 -14.81 -2.01
N ARG A 142 -10.22 -13.95 -2.55
CA ARG A 142 -10.90 -14.19 -3.83
C ARG A 142 -9.95 -14.37 -5.02
N ARG A 143 -8.71 -13.87 -4.94
CA ARG A 143 -7.68 -14.02 -5.99
C ARG A 143 -6.76 -15.21 -5.76
N ALA A 144 -6.78 -15.80 -4.56
CA ALA A 144 -5.96 -16.95 -4.21
C ALA A 144 -6.60 -18.30 -4.58
N ASP A 145 -7.90 -18.28 -4.90
CA ASP A 145 -8.70 -19.43 -5.31
C ASP A 145 -8.57 -19.71 -6.82
#